data_AF-A0ABD5R8J4-F1
#
_entry.id   AF-A0ABD5R8J4-F1
#
_cell.length_a   1.000
_cell.length_b   1.000
_cell.length_c   1.000
_cell.angle_alpha   90.00
_cell.angle_beta   90.00
_cell.angle_gamma   90.00
#
_symmetry.space_group_name_H-M   'P 1'
#
loop_
_entity.id
_entity.type
_entity.pdbx_description
1 polymer ?
#
loop_
_entity_poly.entity_id
_entity_poly.type
_entity_poly.pdbx_seq_one_letter_code
_entity_poly.pdbx_strand_id
1 'polypeptide(L)'
;MGDDEQKPLWRDLAETVGTVLLVGAVLFALSGVWPPMVAVESGSMEPHMSKGDLIFVTGPERYTAPAATDGGVVTRDASQGYERFGMRGDVVVYAPPDRRGSPIIHRAMFHVEAGENWYDEANRSALPTGVESCAELANCPAPNAGYITKGDANPTYDQAIRRAPPVKDAWIQSKATVGAPYLGCVRLALTGQAC
;
A
#
# COMPACT_ATOMS: atom_id res chain seq x y z
N MET A 1 18.49 49.81 24.07
CA MET A 1 17.48 48.90 24.64
C MET A 1 16.48 48.60 23.55
N GLY A 2 16.62 47.46 22.86
CA GLY A 2 15.59 46.98 21.94
C GLY A 2 14.72 46.00 22.71
N ASP A 3 13.42 46.25 22.73
CA ASP A 3 12.43 45.44 23.42
C ASP A 3 12.47 44.00 22.88
N ASP A 4 13.08 43.09 23.64
CA ASP A 4 12.75 41.67 23.56
C ASP A 4 11.31 41.56 24.07
N GLU A 5 10.37 41.74 23.14
CA GLU A 5 8.95 41.51 23.30
C GLU A 5 8.77 40.06 23.81
N GLN A 6 8.60 39.92 25.12
CA GLN A 6 8.35 38.65 25.80
C GLN A 6 7.01 38.08 25.32
N LYS A 7 6.99 37.47 24.14
CA LYS A 7 5.92 36.54 23.78
C LYS A 7 5.94 35.46 24.85
N PRO A 8 4.83 35.26 25.58
CA PRO A 8 4.85 34.33 26.68
C PRO A 8 4.98 32.92 26.09
N LEU A 9 5.90 32.12 26.64
CA LEU A 9 6.25 30.78 26.14
C LEU A 9 5.04 29.88 25.82
N TRP A 10 3.92 30.04 26.56
CA TRP A 10 2.68 29.29 26.33
C TRP A 10 2.02 29.63 25.00
N ARG A 11 2.17 30.85 24.49
CA ARG A 11 1.62 31.29 23.20
C ARG A 11 2.38 30.65 22.06
N ASP A 12 3.71 30.69 22.09
CA ASP A 12 4.55 30.06 21.07
C ASP A 12 4.35 28.53 21.06
N LEU A 13 4.18 27.94 22.26
CA LEU A 13 3.80 26.52 22.39
C LEU A 13 2.42 26.24 21.80
N ALA A 14 1.40 27.06 22.11
CA ALA A 14 0.05 26.90 21.59
C ALA A 14 -0.03 27.09 20.07
N GLU A 15 0.70 28.07 19.52
CA GLU A 15 0.80 28.30 18.08
C GLU A 15 1.48 27.12 17.38
N THR A 16 2.55 26.57 17.96
CA THR A 16 3.25 25.39 17.42
C THR A 16 2.36 24.15 17.45
N VAL A 17 1.76 23.85 18.59
CA VAL A 17 0.84 22.70 18.75
C VAL A 17 -0.37 22.86 17.83
N GLY A 18 -0.97 24.05 17.78
CA GLY A 18 -2.09 24.37 16.91
C GLY A 18 -1.75 24.18 15.43
N THR A 19 -0.55 24.60 15.01
CA THR A 19 -0.07 24.43 13.63
C THR A 19 0.11 22.95 13.29
N VAL A 20 0.74 22.16 14.17
CA VAL A 20 0.94 20.71 13.94
C VAL A 20 -0.41 19.98 13.87
N LEU A 21 -1.35 20.31 14.76
CA LEU A 21 -2.69 19.75 14.74
C LEU A 21 -3.45 20.13 13.47
N LEU A 22 -3.33 21.39 13.02
CA LEU A 22 -3.94 21.85 11.78
C LEU A 22 -3.39 21.10 10.57
N VAL A 23 -2.06 20.96 10.46
CA VAL A 23 -1.42 20.20 9.39
C VAL A 23 -1.88 18.73 9.43
N GLY A 24 -1.87 18.11 10.61
CA GLY A 24 -2.35 16.73 10.79
C GLY A 24 -3.82 16.55 10.40
N ALA A 25 -4.69 17.49 10.80
CA ALA A 25 -6.11 17.48 10.46
C ALA A 25 -6.34 17.64 8.96
N VAL A 26 -5.60 18.54 8.28
CA VAL A 26 -5.67 18.70 6.82
C VAL A 26 -5.23 17.42 6.12
N LEU A 27 -4.09 16.83 6.52
CA LEU A 27 -3.61 15.58 5.94
C LEU A 27 -4.60 14.43 6.15
N PHE A 28 -5.19 14.32 7.34
CA PHE A 28 -6.21 13.31 7.63
C PHE A 28 -7.50 13.54 6.82
N ALA A 29 -7.95 14.79 6.69
CA ALA A 29 -9.14 15.11 5.89
C ALA A 29 -8.96 14.73 4.40
N LEU A 30 -7.76 14.97 3.86
CA LEU A 30 -7.40 14.63 2.49
C LEU A 30 -7.20 13.12 2.27
N SER A 31 -6.51 12.44 3.19
CA SER A 31 -6.15 11.03 3.05
C SER A 31 -7.22 10.07 3.53
N GLY A 32 -7.99 10.42 4.56
CA GLY A 32 -8.92 9.52 5.24
C GLY A 32 -8.25 8.51 6.18
N VAL A 33 -6.92 8.52 6.29
CA VAL A 33 -6.15 7.52 7.06
C VAL A 33 -5.05 8.18 7.88
N TRP A 34 -4.68 7.55 9.00
CA TRP A 34 -3.55 7.96 9.82
C TRP A 34 -2.64 6.76 10.12
N PRO A 35 -1.33 6.83 9.85
CA PRO A 35 -0.59 7.95 9.25
C PRO A 35 -0.89 8.10 7.74
N PRO A 36 -0.85 9.32 7.18
CA PRO A 36 -1.14 9.57 5.76
C PRO A 36 0.04 9.24 4.84
N MET A 37 1.14 8.73 5.39
CA MET A 37 2.38 8.46 4.67
C MET A 37 3.05 7.17 5.18
N VAL A 38 3.63 6.41 4.26
CA VAL A 38 4.39 5.18 4.54
C VAL A 38 5.76 5.25 3.87
N ALA A 39 6.79 4.67 4.50
CA ALA A 39 8.12 4.57 3.89
C ALA A 39 8.31 3.19 3.25
N VAL A 40 8.95 3.14 2.08
CA VAL A 40 9.24 1.90 1.38
C VAL A 40 10.47 1.23 1.99
N GLU A 41 10.28 0.04 2.55
CA GLU A 41 11.33 -0.70 3.27
C GLU A 41 12.10 -1.71 2.38
N SER A 42 11.60 -2.03 1.18
CA SER A 42 12.17 -3.06 0.31
C SER A 42 12.03 -2.73 -1.17
N GLY A 43 12.89 -3.31 -2.02
CA GLY A 43 12.84 -3.16 -3.48
C GLY A 43 11.78 -4.02 -4.18
N SER A 44 10.77 -4.54 -3.49
CA SER A 44 9.74 -5.41 -4.09
C SER A 44 8.85 -4.69 -5.11
N MET A 45 8.86 -3.35 -5.09
CA MET A 45 8.09 -2.49 -5.98
C MET A 45 8.95 -1.77 -7.04
N GLU A 46 10.23 -2.13 -7.17
CA GLU A 46 11.10 -1.54 -8.20
C GLU A 46 10.65 -1.94 -9.62
N PRO A 47 10.89 -1.09 -10.64
CA PRO A 47 11.48 0.25 -10.57
C PRO A 47 10.47 1.35 -10.19
N HIS A 48 9.21 1.01 -9.94
CA HIS A 48 8.13 1.99 -9.77
C HIS A 48 8.11 2.65 -8.38
N MET A 49 8.66 1.98 -7.38
CA MET A 49 8.89 2.54 -6.04
C MET A 49 10.21 1.99 -5.50
N SER A 50 11.07 2.89 -5.04
CA SER A 50 12.40 2.54 -4.53
C SER A 50 12.40 2.50 -3.01
N LYS A 51 13.30 1.68 -2.46
CA LYS A 51 13.57 1.67 -1.03
C LYS A 51 13.99 3.07 -0.58
N GLY A 52 13.36 3.56 0.49
CA GLY A 52 13.58 4.93 0.99
C GLY A 52 12.61 5.98 0.46
N ASP A 53 11.70 5.63 -0.45
CA ASP A 53 10.65 6.55 -0.87
C ASP A 53 9.63 6.78 0.27
N LEU A 54 9.13 8.01 0.38
CA LEU A 54 7.98 8.33 1.23
C LEU A 54 6.73 8.43 0.37
N ILE A 55 5.72 7.64 0.69
CA ILE A 55 4.54 7.46 -0.13
C ILE A 55 3.35 8.02 0.59
N PHE A 56 2.68 8.99 -0.03
CA PHE A 56 1.38 9.46 0.43
C PHE A 56 0.31 8.42 0.10
N VAL A 57 -0.49 8.09 1.09
CA VAL A 57 -1.52 7.06 1.01
C VAL A 57 -2.90 7.63 1.33
N THR A 58 -3.94 7.03 0.77
CA THR A 58 -5.33 7.41 0.98
C THR A 58 -6.18 6.19 1.36
N GLY A 59 -7.31 6.39 2.01
CA GLY A 59 -8.26 5.31 2.31
C GLY A 59 -8.73 4.60 1.03
N PRO A 60 -9.08 3.30 1.07
CA PRO A 60 -9.53 2.54 -0.10
C PRO A 60 -10.73 3.18 -0.82
N GLU A 61 -11.66 3.76 -0.07
CA GLU A 61 -12.85 4.44 -0.55
C GLU A 61 -12.59 5.88 -1.07
N ARG A 62 -11.37 6.40 -0.91
CA ARG A 62 -11.00 7.74 -1.38
C ARG A 62 -10.52 7.69 -2.83
N TYR A 63 -10.95 8.69 -3.60
CA TYR A 63 -10.53 8.93 -4.98
C TYR A 63 -10.58 7.66 -5.86
N THR A 64 -11.67 6.90 -5.75
CA THR A 64 -11.90 5.69 -6.54
C THR A 64 -12.12 6.03 -8.01
N ALA A 65 -11.81 5.08 -8.89
CA ALA A 65 -12.15 5.17 -10.31
C ALA A 65 -13.30 4.20 -10.64
N PRO A 66 -14.01 4.39 -11.77
CA PRO A 66 -15.21 3.60 -12.10
C PRO A 66 -14.98 2.08 -12.16
N ALA A 67 -13.75 1.63 -12.44
CA ALA A 67 -13.38 0.21 -12.49
C ALA A 67 -13.00 -0.38 -11.12
N ALA A 68 -13.25 0.35 -10.03
CA ALA A 68 -12.98 -0.15 -8.68
C ALA A 68 -13.97 -1.24 -8.29
N THR A 69 -13.50 -2.22 -7.54
CA THR A 69 -14.34 -3.16 -6.79
C THR A 69 -15.11 -2.44 -5.69
N ASP A 70 -16.02 -3.15 -5.01
CA ASP A 70 -16.75 -2.64 -3.84
C ASP A 70 -15.80 -2.17 -2.71
N GLY A 71 -14.61 -2.77 -2.61
CA GLY A 71 -13.54 -2.35 -1.71
C GLY A 71 -12.80 -1.07 -2.12
N GLY A 72 -13.19 -0.42 -3.22
CA GLY A 72 -12.59 0.83 -3.70
C GLY A 72 -11.22 0.66 -4.39
N VAL A 73 -10.87 -0.57 -4.76
CA VAL A 73 -9.58 -0.91 -5.38
C VAL A 73 -9.76 -1.20 -6.86
N VAL A 74 -8.97 -0.56 -7.71
CA VAL A 74 -8.88 -0.90 -9.13
C VAL A 74 -7.79 -1.93 -9.33
N THR A 75 -8.14 -3.13 -9.79
CA THR A 75 -7.14 -4.14 -10.12
C THR A 75 -6.46 -3.84 -11.44
N ARG A 76 -5.24 -4.36 -11.63
CA ARG A 76 -4.49 -4.20 -12.89
C ARG A 76 -5.31 -4.69 -14.09
N ASP A 77 -5.97 -5.82 -13.95
CA ASP A 77 -6.66 -6.48 -15.06
C ASP A 77 -7.99 -5.76 -15.41
N ALA A 78 -8.68 -5.21 -14.41
CA ALA A 78 -9.89 -4.39 -14.61
C ALA A 78 -9.60 -2.94 -15.01
N SER A 79 -8.37 -2.43 -14.80
CA SER A 79 -8.02 -1.04 -15.08
C SER A 79 -8.20 -0.69 -16.56
N GLN A 80 -9.04 0.31 -16.87
CA GLN A 80 -9.16 0.84 -18.24
C GLN A 80 -8.50 2.22 -18.34
N GLY A 81 -7.16 2.23 -18.46
CA GLY A 81 -6.35 3.46 -18.53
C GLY A 81 -6.09 4.14 -17.18
N TYR A 82 -6.47 3.49 -16.07
CA TYR A 82 -6.16 3.96 -14.73
C TYR A 82 -4.80 3.40 -14.26
N GLU A 83 -3.88 4.31 -13.93
CA GLU A 83 -2.50 3.95 -13.57
C GLU A 83 -2.08 4.55 -12.23
N ARG A 84 -1.26 3.77 -11.51
CA ARG A 84 -0.53 4.21 -10.32
C ARG A 84 0.92 3.79 -10.44
N PHE A 85 1.80 4.77 -10.23
CA PHE A 85 3.26 4.61 -10.38
C PHE A 85 3.65 4.08 -11.77
N GLY A 86 3.03 4.63 -12.82
CA GLY A 86 3.36 4.31 -14.22
C GLY A 86 2.87 2.94 -14.72
N MET A 87 2.04 2.25 -13.95
CA MET A 87 1.50 0.93 -14.28
C MET A 87 0.02 0.84 -13.92
N ARG A 88 -0.71 -0.03 -14.63
CA ARG A 88 -2.15 -0.25 -14.42
C ARG A 88 -2.47 -0.75 -13.01
N GLY A 89 -3.62 -0.32 -12.49
CA GLY A 89 -4.15 -0.79 -11.20
C GLY A 89 -3.56 -0.10 -9.99
N ASP A 90 -4.24 -0.22 -8.86
CA ASP A 90 -3.84 0.34 -7.58
C ASP A 90 -2.71 -0.44 -6.93
N VAL A 91 -1.89 0.29 -6.17
CA VAL A 91 -0.91 -0.27 -5.23
C VAL A 91 -1.49 -0.12 -3.83
N VAL A 92 -1.69 -1.24 -3.15
CA VAL A 92 -2.39 -1.32 -1.87
C VAL A 92 -1.42 -1.60 -0.73
N VAL A 93 -1.65 -0.96 0.41
CA VAL A 93 -0.97 -1.24 1.68
C VAL A 93 -1.90 -2.09 2.53
N TYR A 94 -1.46 -3.30 2.88
CA TYR A 94 -2.28 -4.26 3.61
C TYR A 94 -1.50 -5.04 4.66
N ALA A 95 -2.21 -5.51 5.67
CA ALA A 95 -1.65 -6.34 6.74
C ALA A 95 -2.58 -7.52 7.05
N PRO A 96 -2.23 -8.75 6.60
CA PRO A 96 -2.96 -9.95 7.01
C PRO A 96 -2.89 -10.14 8.53
N PRO A 97 -3.91 -10.73 9.17
CA PRO A 97 -4.01 -10.80 10.63
C PRO A 97 -2.85 -11.54 11.31
N ASP A 98 -2.31 -12.57 10.65
CA ASP A 98 -1.20 -13.36 11.18
C ASP A 98 0.18 -12.72 10.93
N ARG A 99 0.23 -11.59 10.22
CA ARG A 99 1.48 -10.90 9.90
C ARG A 99 2.00 -10.15 11.12
N ARG A 100 3.22 -10.48 11.53
CA ARG A 100 4.00 -9.71 12.50
C ARG A 100 4.98 -8.80 11.77
N GLY A 101 4.92 -7.49 12.01
CA GLY A 101 5.84 -6.50 11.42
C GLY A 101 5.16 -5.50 10.49
N SER A 102 5.95 -4.81 9.66
CA SER A 102 5.48 -3.75 8.76
C SER A 102 4.48 -4.27 7.72
N PRO A 103 3.45 -3.48 7.36
CA PRO A 103 2.51 -3.80 6.28
C PRO A 103 3.20 -4.11 4.95
N ILE A 104 2.50 -4.82 4.06
CA ILE A 104 2.95 -5.10 2.70
C ILE A 104 2.38 -4.04 1.78
N ILE A 105 3.20 -3.54 0.85
CA ILE A 105 2.77 -2.62 -0.20
C ILE A 105 2.99 -3.28 -1.56
N HIS A 106 1.94 -3.70 -2.24
CA HIS A 106 2.02 -4.40 -3.53
C HIS A 106 0.85 -4.02 -4.45
N ARG A 107 0.97 -4.33 -5.74
CA ARG A 107 -0.07 -4.05 -6.72
C ARG A 107 -1.20 -5.06 -6.65
N ALA A 108 -2.44 -4.57 -6.70
CA ALA A 108 -3.63 -5.39 -6.86
C ALA A 108 -3.75 -5.84 -8.32
N MET A 109 -3.67 -7.15 -8.56
CA MET A 109 -3.56 -7.70 -9.91
C MET A 109 -4.95 -8.02 -10.47
N PHE A 110 -5.72 -8.81 -9.73
CA PHE A 110 -7.12 -9.16 -10.00
C PHE A 110 -7.81 -9.57 -8.70
N HIS A 111 -9.13 -9.74 -8.74
CA HIS A 111 -9.96 -10.11 -7.58
C HIS A 111 -10.53 -11.51 -7.81
N VAL A 112 -10.60 -12.30 -6.73
CA VAL A 112 -11.08 -13.69 -6.76
C VAL A 112 -12.14 -13.91 -5.69
N GLU A 113 -13.05 -14.83 -5.93
CA GLU A 113 -14.05 -15.30 -4.99
C GLU A 113 -13.57 -16.48 -4.14
N ALA A 114 -14.23 -16.73 -3.01
CA ALA A 114 -13.92 -17.89 -2.18
C ALA A 114 -14.19 -19.21 -2.92
N GLY A 115 -13.21 -20.10 -2.93
CA GLY A 115 -13.26 -21.38 -3.65
C GLY A 115 -12.89 -21.29 -5.12
N GLU A 116 -12.54 -20.11 -5.63
CA GLU A 116 -12.21 -19.93 -7.04
C GLU A 116 -10.86 -20.55 -7.40
N ASN A 117 -10.81 -21.18 -8.58
CA ASN A 117 -9.56 -21.56 -9.23
C ASN A 117 -8.96 -20.33 -9.93
N TRP A 118 -8.07 -19.64 -9.23
CA TRP A 118 -7.39 -18.47 -9.78
C TRP A 118 -6.16 -18.81 -10.62
N TYR A 119 -5.77 -20.08 -10.74
CA TYR A 119 -4.67 -20.52 -11.62
C TYR A 119 -4.96 -20.15 -13.08
N ASP A 120 -6.21 -20.29 -13.52
CA ASP A 120 -6.60 -20.07 -14.91
C ASP A 120 -6.57 -18.59 -15.32
N GLU A 121 -6.82 -17.68 -14.37
CA GLU A 121 -6.73 -16.23 -14.57
C GLU A 121 -5.29 -15.70 -14.40
N ALA A 122 -4.48 -16.38 -13.58
CA ALA A 122 -3.12 -15.95 -13.29
C ALA A 122 -2.24 -15.84 -14.54
N ASN A 123 -1.38 -14.82 -14.55
CA ASN A 123 -0.29 -14.79 -15.51
C ASN A 123 0.70 -15.92 -15.16
N ARG A 124 0.85 -16.88 -16.08
CA ARG A 124 1.76 -18.04 -15.93
C ARG A 124 3.21 -17.64 -15.62
N SER A 125 3.68 -16.50 -16.13
CA SER A 125 5.05 -16.03 -15.82
C SER A 125 5.23 -15.57 -14.37
N ALA A 126 4.12 -15.38 -13.63
CA ALA A 126 4.10 -14.97 -12.23
C ALA A 126 3.69 -16.12 -11.28
N LEU A 127 3.71 -17.36 -11.78
CA LEU A 127 3.54 -18.58 -10.98
C LEU A 127 4.91 -19.23 -10.71
N PRO A 128 5.05 -20.01 -9.62
CA PRO A 128 6.24 -20.80 -9.38
C PRO A 128 6.51 -21.79 -10.53
N THR A 129 7.78 -22.04 -10.83
CA THR A 129 8.18 -22.95 -11.91
C THR A 129 7.66 -24.37 -11.67
N GLY A 130 7.07 -24.99 -12.69
CA GLY A 130 6.60 -26.37 -12.66
C GLY A 130 5.24 -26.57 -12.00
N VAL A 131 4.51 -25.49 -11.69
CA VAL A 131 3.12 -25.55 -11.25
C VAL A 131 2.21 -25.68 -12.46
N GLU A 132 1.51 -26.80 -12.55
CA GLU A 132 0.61 -27.12 -13.67
C GLU A 132 -0.87 -27.03 -13.30
N SER A 133 -1.19 -26.81 -12.01
CA SER A 133 -2.58 -26.71 -11.57
C SER A 133 -2.76 -25.89 -10.29
N CYS A 134 -4.01 -25.50 -10.05
CA CYS A 134 -4.44 -24.88 -8.79
C CYS A 134 -4.11 -25.72 -7.56
N ALA A 135 -4.22 -27.05 -7.65
CA ALA A 135 -3.95 -27.94 -6.53
C ALA A 135 -2.48 -27.88 -6.04
N GLU A 136 -1.57 -27.42 -6.90
CA GLU A 136 -0.15 -27.25 -6.59
C GLU A 136 0.20 -25.85 -6.06
N LEU A 137 -0.72 -24.89 -6.20
CA LEU A 137 -0.53 -23.52 -5.72
C LEU A 137 -0.91 -23.38 -4.24
N ALA A 138 -0.12 -22.56 -3.54
CA ALA A 138 -0.56 -22.07 -2.24
C ALA A 138 -1.81 -21.20 -2.40
N ASN A 139 -2.78 -21.38 -1.50
CA ASN A 139 -4.04 -20.63 -1.48
C ASN A 139 -4.86 -20.77 -2.77
N CYS A 140 -4.75 -21.89 -3.49
CA CYS A 140 -5.62 -22.24 -4.60
C CYS A 140 -6.24 -23.64 -4.34
N PRO A 141 -7.57 -23.82 -4.42
CA PRO A 141 -8.58 -22.78 -4.64
C PRO A 141 -8.54 -21.69 -3.56
N ALA A 142 -9.01 -20.50 -3.90
CA ALA A 142 -8.92 -19.32 -3.03
C ALA A 142 -9.60 -19.60 -1.66
N PRO A 143 -8.88 -19.52 -0.52
CA PRO A 143 -9.47 -19.80 0.79
C PRO A 143 -10.48 -18.74 1.24
N ASN A 144 -10.47 -17.57 0.61
CA ASN A 144 -11.41 -16.48 0.81
C ASN A 144 -11.45 -15.57 -0.42
N ALA A 145 -12.53 -14.78 -0.55
CA ALA A 145 -12.59 -13.71 -1.54
C ALA A 145 -11.59 -12.60 -1.21
N GLY A 146 -11.06 -11.95 -2.26
CA GLY A 146 -10.13 -10.83 -2.12
C GLY A 146 -9.19 -10.69 -3.31
N TYR A 147 -8.16 -9.86 -3.15
CA TYR A 147 -7.23 -9.55 -4.23
C TYR A 147 -6.04 -10.50 -4.29
N ILE A 148 -5.70 -10.93 -5.49
CA ILE A 148 -4.38 -11.46 -5.79
C ILE A 148 -3.42 -10.27 -5.97
N THR A 149 -2.32 -10.28 -5.23
CA THR A 149 -1.37 -9.17 -5.18
C THR A 149 0.02 -9.61 -5.60
N LYS A 150 0.81 -8.66 -6.09
CA LYS A 150 2.19 -8.91 -6.50
C LYS A 150 3.02 -7.63 -6.37
N GLY A 151 4.23 -7.76 -5.81
CA GLY A 151 5.24 -6.71 -5.91
C GLY A 151 5.72 -6.58 -7.36
N ASP A 152 5.84 -5.35 -7.86
CA ASP A 152 6.17 -5.10 -9.26
C ASP A 152 7.48 -5.81 -9.69
N ALA A 153 8.49 -5.83 -8.79
CA ALA A 153 9.76 -6.52 -8.98
C ALA A 153 9.74 -8.01 -8.62
N ASN A 154 8.71 -8.49 -7.91
CA ASN A 154 8.66 -9.89 -7.45
C ASN A 154 8.44 -10.84 -8.63
N PRO A 155 9.00 -12.06 -8.62
CA PRO A 155 8.78 -13.02 -9.69
C PRO A 155 7.40 -13.67 -9.62
N THR A 156 6.79 -13.77 -8.43
CA THR A 156 5.53 -14.51 -8.22
C THR A 156 4.48 -13.70 -7.48
N TYR A 157 3.21 -14.10 -7.62
CA TYR A 157 2.11 -13.60 -6.79
C TYR A 157 2.33 -13.92 -5.30
N ASP A 158 1.86 -13.04 -4.43
CA ASP A 158 2.00 -13.20 -2.98
C ASP A 158 1.27 -14.44 -2.47
N GLN A 159 0.14 -14.76 -3.11
CA GLN A 159 -0.69 -15.92 -2.79
C GLN A 159 0.00 -17.23 -3.14
N ALA A 160 0.74 -17.27 -4.26
CA ALA A 160 1.39 -18.47 -4.78
C ALA A 160 2.50 -19.02 -3.87
N ILE A 161 3.08 -18.17 -3.01
CA ILE A 161 4.21 -18.52 -2.13
C ILE A 161 3.88 -18.41 -0.63
N ARG A 162 2.59 -18.40 -0.28
CA ARG A 162 2.10 -18.25 1.10
C ARG A 162 2.55 -16.95 1.80
N ARG A 163 2.83 -15.88 1.05
CA ARG A 163 3.12 -14.57 1.67
C ARG A 163 1.85 -13.99 2.30
N ALA A 164 0.72 -14.18 1.64
CA ALA A 164 -0.62 -13.87 2.15
C ALA A 164 -1.65 -14.75 1.41
N PRO A 165 -2.79 -15.10 2.00
CA PRO A 165 -3.97 -15.54 1.24
C PRO A 165 -4.53 -14.36 0.40
N PRO A 166 -5.56 -14.56 -0.45
CA PRO A 166 -6.21 -13.45 -1.16
C PRO A 166 -6.55 -12.32 -0.18
N VAL A 167 -6.19 -11.10 -0.54
CA VAL A 167 -6.23 -9.96 0.39
C VAL A 167 -7.66 -9.49 0.52
N LYS A 168 -8.26 -9.64 1.71
CA LYS A 168 -9.62 -9.13 1.97
C LYS A 168 -9.63 -7.61 1.98
N ASP A 169 -10.75 -7.01 1.59
CA ASP A 169 -10.97 -5.55 1.70
C ASP A 169 -10.64 -5.02 3.09
N ALA A 170 -11.09 -5.73 4.14
CA ALA A 170 -10.86 -5.36 5.53
C ALA A 170 -9.38 -5.39 5.97
N TRP A 171 -8.48 -5.97 5.18
CA TRP A 171 -7.04 -5.98 5.46
C TRP A 171 -6.30 -4.86 4.75
N ILE A 172 -6.94 -4.20 3.78
CA ILE A 172 -6.38 -3.05 3.08
C ILE A 172 -6.52 -1.83 3.97
N GLN A 173 -5.38 -1.28 4.34
CA GLN A 173 -5.31 -0.10 5.20
C GLN A 173 -5.39 1.18 4.36
N SER A 174 -4.78 1.17 3.18
CA SER A 174 -4.72 2.34 2.31
C SER A 174 -4.25 2.00 0.88
N LYS A 175 -4.39 2.97 -0.04
CA LYS A 175 -3.89 2.95 -1.41
C LYS A 175 -2.76 3.96 -1.58
N ALA A 176 -1.65 3.52 -2.17
CA ALA A 176 -0.54 4.39 -2.53
C ALA A 176 -0.93 5.32 -3.68
N THR A 177 -0.76 6.62 -3.46
CA THR A 177 -1.30 7.66 -4.35
C THR A 177 -0.19 8.40 -5.09
N VAL A 178 0.80 8.92 -4.35
CA VAL A 178 1.96 9.66 -4.88
C VAL A 178 3.17 9.41 -4.00
N GLY A 179 4.37 9.36 -4.59
CA GLY A 179 5.63 9.15 -3.88
C GLY A 179 6.56 10.36 -3.98
N ALA A 180 7.32 10.61 -2.91
CA ALA A 180 8.43 11.55 -2.87
C ALA A 180 9.74 10.77 -2.65
N PRO A 181 10.66 10.78 -3.63
CA PRO A 181 11.90 10.01 -3.54
C PRO A 181 12.75 10.39 -2.32
N TYR A 182 13.40 9.40 -1.71
CA TYR A 182 14.38 9.55 -0.60
C TYR A 182 13.87 10.15 0.71
N LEU A 183 12.68 10.77 0.76
CA LEU A 183 12.13 11.36 1.98
C LEU A 183 11.80 10.32 3.06
N GLY A 184 11.64 9.05 2.68
CA GLY A 184 11.43 7.94 3.60
C GLY A 184 12.68 7.56 4.38
N CYS A 185 13.88 7.88 3.88
CA CYS A 185 15.14 7.59 4.57
C CYS A 185 15.20 8.18 5.98
N VAL A 186 14.60 9.36 6.20
CA VAL A 186 14.53 9.98 7.54
C VAL A 186 13.73 9.08 8.49
N ARG A 187 12.57 8.59 8.06
CA ARG A 187 11.74 7.68 8.86
C ARG A 187 12.45 6.34 9.10
N LEU A 188 13.08 5.77 8.08
CA LEU A 188 13.80 4.50 8.18
C LEU A 188 15.00 4.58 9.14
N ALA A 189 15.77 5.68 9.09
CA ALA A 189 16.89 5.92 9.99
C ALA A 189 16.43 6.00 11.46
N LEU A 190 15.29 6.66 11.72
CA LEU A 190 14.71 6.75 13.07
C LEU A 190 14.24 5.39 13.60
N THR A 191 13.90 4.44 12.72
CA THR A 191 13.52 3.06 13.09
C THR A 191 14.67 2.06 12.97
N GLY A 192 15.92 2.53 12.76
CA GLY A 192 17.12 1.69 12.71
C GLY A 192 17.28 0.87 11.44
N GLN A 193 16.58 1.23 10.35
CA GLN A 193 16.69 0.59 9.05
C GLN A 193 17.58 1.43 8.11
N ALA A 194 18.43 0.78 7.32
CA ALA A 194 19.24 1.46 6.32
C ALA A 194 18.36 1.92 5.14
N CYS A 195 18.63 3.13 4.63
CA CYS A 195 18.50 3.39 3.20
C CYS A 195 19.70 2.69 2.54
#